data_AF-A0AAP5H7K8-F1
#
_entry.id   AF-A0AAP5H7K8-F1
#
_cell.length_a   1.000
_cell.length_b   1.000
_cell.length_c   1.000
_cell.angle_alpha   90.00
_cell.angle_beta   90.00
_cell.angle_gamma   90.00
#
_symmetry.space_group_name_H-M   'P 1'
#
loop_
_entity.id
_entity.type
_entity.pdbx_description
1 polymer ?
#
loop_
_entity_poly.entity_id
_entity_poly.type
_entity_poly.pdbx_seq_one_letter_code
_entity_poly.pdbx_strand_id
1 'polypeptide(L)'
;MASVTPAAGESGFVPVLSGGPTTTAIVSRNPMPARPVAPAIERVGSVRILRGGANWRGVALRLANPAGDDERFELALTAGDGRSIVVASADQEDAVALWRDFGRTSGLPLLLEAADGVVTEPYPQLGRVALGAVRIRRRHGLLNGRRPRFLTRRKTGRLAELPVIVSGDRMTD
;
A
#
# COMPACT_ATOMS: atom_id res chain seq x y z
N MET A 1 -12.92 -13.44 -71.20
CA MET A 1 -13.87 -14.49 -70.75
C MET A 1 -13.17 -15.83 -70.88
N ALA A 2 -12.80 -16.43 -69.73
CA ALA A 2 -12.49 -17.84 -69.46
C ALA A 2 -11.44 -17.91 -68.32
N SER A 3 -11.95 -17.85 -67.09
CA SER A 3 -11.22 -18.20 -65.87
C SER A 3 -11.21 -19.72 -65.72
N VAL A 4 -10.05 -20.32 -65.48
CA VAL A 4 -9.95 -21.73 -65.06
C VAL A 4 -9.20 -21.78 -63.74
N THR A 5 -9.94 -22.14 -62.69
CA THR A 5 -9.47 -22.48 -61.35
C THR A 5 -8.98 -23.92 -61.36
N PRO A 6 -7.78 -24.24 -60.85
CA PRO A 6 -7.46 -25.60 -60.43
C PRO A 6 -7.68 -25.77 -58.93
N ALA A 7 -8.18 -26.97 -58.60
CA ALA A 7 -8.70 -27.40 -57.32
C ALA A 7 -7.62 -27.70 -56.27
N ALA A 8 -8.07 -27.70 -55.02
CA ALA A 8 -7.37 -28.08 -53.81
C ALA A 8 -7.12 -29.60 -53.68
N GLY A 9 -6.09 -29.95 -52.90
CA GLY A 9 -5.72 -31.32 -52.48
C GLY A 9 -4.41 -31.76 -53.14
N GLU A 10 -3.38 -32.25 -52.48
CA GLU A 10 -3.21 -32.77 -51.12
C GLU A 10 -1.78 -32.47 -50.63
N SER A 11 -1.64 -32.41 -49.32
CA SER A 11 -0.45 -32.09 -48.56
C SER A 11 0.71 -33.07 -48.77
N GLY A 12 1.90 -32.50 -48.97
CA GLY A 12 3.16 -33.23 -49.00
C GLY A 12 3.49 -33.94 -47.69
N PHE A 13 4.09 -35.11 -47.87
CA PHE A 13 4.77 -35.95 -46.89
C PHE A 13 5.74 -35.15 -46.00
N VAL A 14 5.58 -35.25 -44.67
CA VAL A 14 6.57 -34.77 -43.68
C VAL A 14 7.02 -35.97 -42.85
N PRO A 15 8.31 -36.35 -42.87
CA PRO A 15 8.80 -37.45 -42.03
C PRO A 15 8.82 -37.01 -40.56
N VAL A 16 8.23 -37.83 -39.70
CA VAL A 16 8.29 -37.67 -38.25
C VAL A 16 9.69 -38.07 -37.76
N LEU A 17 10.55 -37.08 -37.53
CA LEU A 17 11.80 -37.28 -36.80
C LEU A 17 11.50 -37.27 -35.29
N SER A 18 11.51 -38.44 -34.67
CA SER A 18 11.53 -38.57 -33.20
C SER A 18 12.89 -38.13 -32.67
N GLY A 19 12.96 -36.95 -32.05
CA GLY A 19 14.20 -36.49 -31.40
C GLY A 19 14.25 -35.04 -30.91
N GLY A 20 13.11 -34.39 -30.67
CA GLY A 20 13.09 -33.04 -30.07
C GLY A 20 13.23 -33.10 -28.54
N PRO A 21 13.99 -32.18 -27.89
CA PRO A 21 14.12 -32.17 -26.44
C PRO A 21 12.77 -31.89 -25.78
N THR A 22 12.33 -32.81 -24.92
CA THR A 22 11.17 -32.65 -24.04
C THR A 22 11.50 -31.68 -22.91
N THR A 23 11.67 -30.39 -23.25
CA THR A 23 11.46 -29.32 -22.27
C THR A 23 9.96 -29.16 -22.13
N THR A 24 9.36 -29.93 -21.22
CA THR A 24 8.05 -29.58 -20.67
C THR A 24 8.19 -28.21 -20.03
N ALA A 25 7.66 -27.18 -20.69
CA ALA A 25 7.49 -25.87 -20.08
C ALA A 25 6.69 -26.07 -18.79
N ILE A 26 7.35 -25.86 -17.65
CA ILE A 26 6.67 -25.75 -16.36
C ILE A 26 5.79 -24.51 -16.48
N VAL A 27 4.53 -24.71 -16.85
CA VAL A 27 3.51 -23.66 -16.72
C VAL A 27 3.43 -23.37 -15.23
N SER A 28 3.95 -22.21 -14.83
CA SER A 28 3.72 -21.63 -13.51
C SER A 28 2.22 -21.71 -13.25
N ARG A 29 1.80 -22.64 -12.39
CA ARG A 29 0.44 -22.69 -11.87
C ARG A 29 0.21 -21.33 -11.25
N ASN A 30 -0.64 -20.52 -11.89
CA ASN A 30 -1.03 -19.21 -11.42
C ASN A 30 -1.39 -19.37 -9.93
N PRO A 31 -0.66 -18.76 -8.97
CA PRO A 31 -1.02 -18.91 -7.58
C PRO A 31 -2.43 -18.33 -7.45
N MET A 32 -3.36 -19.17 -7.02
CA MET A 32 -4.73 -18.77 -6.73
C MET A 32 -4.68 -17.47 -5.92
N PRO A 33 -5.40 -16.40 -6.32
CA PRO A 33 -5.39 -15.18 -5.53
C PRO A 33 -5.81 -15.56 -4.12
N ALA A 34 -4.95 -15.25 -3.14
CA ALA A 34 -5.25 -15.48 -1.74
C ALA A 34 -6.65 -14.91 -1.48
N ARG A 35 -7.60 -15.78 -1.14
CA ARG A 35 -8.96 -15.35 -0.80
C ARG A 35 -8.78 -14.29 0.30
N PRO A 36 -9.28 -13.05 0.12
CA PRO A 36 -9.18 -12.06 1.19
C PRO A 36 -9.88 -12.65 2.40
N VAL A 37 -9.11 -12.94 3.44
CA VAL A 37 -9.62 -13.47 4.69
C VAL A 37 -10.62 -12.45 5.20
N ALA A 38 -11.87 -12.89 5.35
CA ALA A 38 -12.93 -12.03 5.83
C ALA A 38 -12.57 -11.50 7.23
N PRO A 39 -12.93 -10.25 7.53
CA PRO A 39 -12.81 -9.71 8.88
C PRO A 39 -13.52 -10.59 9.87
N ALA A 40 -12.83 -10.93 10.95
CA ALA A 40 -13.44 -11.60 12.08
C ALA A 40 -12.84 -11.04 13.36
N ILE A 41 -13.69 -10.97 14.39
CA ILE A 41 -13.24 -10.81 15.76
C ILE A 41 -12.98 -12.23 16.24
N GLU A 42 -11.70 -12.60 16.37
CA GLU A 42 -11.33 -13.88 16.96
C GLU A 42 -11.03 -13.67 18.43
N ARG A 43 -11.73 -14.41 19.29
CA ARG A 43 -11.49 -14.36 20.73
C ARG A 43 -10.45 -15.42 21.07
N VAL A 44 -9.24 -15.00 21.41
CA VAL A 44 -8.18 -15.88 21.92
C VAL A 44 -8.09 -15.66 23.42
N GLY A 45 -8.83 -16.46 24.19
CA GLY A 45 -8.94 -16.28 25.65
C GLY A 45 -9.65 -14.98 26.03
N SER A 46 -9.02 -14.14 26.85
CA SER A 46 -9.51 -12.79 27.21
C SER A 46 -9.22 -11.74 26.14
N VAL A 47 -8.37 -12.05 25.15
CA VAL A 47 -7.90 -11.11 24.12
C VAL A 47 -8.85 -11.14 22.92
N ARG A 48 -9.31 -9.97 22.50
CA ARG A 48 -10.06 -9.79 21.24
C ARG A 48 -9.07 -9.43 20.13
N ILE A 49 -8.84 -10.34 19.21
CA ILE A 49 -8.02 -10.08 18.01
C ILE A 49 -8.94 -9.46 16.95
N LEU A 50 -8.67 -8.21 16.59
CA LEU A 50 -9.35 -7.51 15.50
C LEU A 50 -8.63 -7.79 14.18
N ARG A 51 -9.17 -8.68 13.34
CA ARG A 51 -8.69 -8.82 11.96
C ARG A 51 -9.39 -7.81 11.06
N GLY A 52 -8.64 -6.80 10.60
CA GLY A 52 -9.13 -5.63 9.86
C GLY A 52 -9.56 -5.87 8.40
N GLY A 53 -10.50 -6.80 8.16
CA GLY A 53 -11.08 -7.05 6.83
C GLY A 53 -12.46 -6.40 6.55
N ALA A 54 -13.06 -5.68 7.50
CA ALA A 54 -14.38 -5.09 7.38
C ALA A 54 -14.19 -3.60 7.15
N ASN A 55 -15.19 -2.98 6.53
CA ASN A 55 -15.30 -1.56 6.27
C ASN A 55 -15.36 -0.71 7.56
N TRP A 56 -14.58 -1.05 8.58
CA TRP A 56 -14.31 -0.22 9.74
C TRP A 56 -13.46 0.96 9.30
N ARG A 57 -14.02 2.14 9.46
CA ARG A 57 -13.36 3.42 9.24
C ARG A 57 -12.28 3.66 10.30
N GLY A 58 -12.49 3.24 11.55
CA GLY A 58 -11.49 3.40 12.61
C GLY A 58 -11.99 3.01 14.00
N VAL A 59 -11.15 3.29 15.00
CA VAL A 59 -11.48 3.17 16.43
C VAL A 59 -11.80 4.57 16.97
N ALA A 60 -13.07 4.79 17.28
CA ALA A 60 -13.57 6.01 17.90
C ALA A 60 -13.41 5.96 19.43
N LEU A 61 -12.91 7.04 20.01
CA LEU A 61 -12.98 7.32 21.44
C LEU A 61 -14.16 8.27 21.68
N ARG A 62 -15.05 7.95 22.63
CA ARG A 62 -16.25 8.73 22.98
C ARG A 62 -16.60 8.61 24.46
N LEU A 63 -17.45 9.51 24.95
CA LEU A 63 -18.07 9.34 26.27
C LEU A 63 -19.10 8.21 26.23
N ALA A 64 -19.11 7.37 27.26
CA ALA A 64 -20.12 6.33 27.44
C ALA A 64 -21.52 6.93 27.70
N ASN A 65 -21.55 8.02 28.46
CA ASN A 65 -22.76 8.77 28.76
C ASN A 65 -22.52 10.28 28.58
N PRO A 66 -22.70 10.82 27.37
CA PRO A 66 -22.40 12.23 27.10
C PRO A 66 -23.34 13.22 27.83
N ALA A 67 -24.47 12.76 28.37
CA ALA A 67 -25.44 13.58 29.09
C ALA A 67 -25.38 13.41 30.62
N GLY A 68 -24.52 12.53 31.12
CA GLY A 68 -24.34 12.29 32.55
C GLY A 68 -23.01 12.80 33.08
N ASP A 69 -22.83 12.72 34.40
CA ASP A 69 -21.62 13.18 35.11
C ASP A 69 -20.52 12.09 35.17
N ASP A 70 -20.77 10.89 34.63
CA ASP A 70 -19.80 9.81 34.63
C ASP A 70 -18.74 10.03 33.52
N GLU A 71 -17.49 10.29 33.91
CA GLU A 71 -16.33 10.42 33.01
C GLU A 71 -15.80 9.06 32.49
N ARG A 72 -16.72 8.17 32.08
CA ARG A 72 -16.36 6.91 31.43
C ARG A 72 -16.25 7.06 29.94
N PHE A 73 -15.22 6.46 29.38
CA PHE A 73 -14.98 6.43 27.96
C PHE A 73 -15.25 5.05 27.38
N GLU A 74 -15.67 5.05 26.11
CA GLU A 74 -15.79 3.86 25.28
C GLU A 74 -14.88 3.99 24.08
N LEU A 75 -14.29 2.85 23.72
CA LEU A 75 -13.63 2.66 22.44
C LEU A 75 -14.59 1.87 21.55
N ALA A 76 -14.98 2.44 20.42
CA ALA A 76 -15.91 1.83 19.48
C ALA A 76 -15.29 1.68 18.09
N LEU A 77 -15.44 0.52 17.46
CA LEU A 77 -15.17 0.38 16.03
C LEU A 77 -16.32 1.01 15.26
N THR A 78 -16.02 1.97 14.38
CA THR A 78 -17.04 2.63 13.55
C THR A 78 -16.81 2.34 12.07
N ALA A 79 -17.89 2.06 11.33
CA ALA A 79 -17.82 1.76 9.90
C ALA A 79 -18.03 3.00 9.01
N GLY A 80 -18.35 4.15 9.59
CA GLY A 80 -18.61 5.40 8.86
C GLY A 80 -20.02 5.51 8.24
N ASP A 81 -20.78 4.42 8.19
CA ASP A 81 -22.20 4.38 7.81
C ASP A 81 -23.14 4.45 9.02
N GLY A 82 -22.61 4.84 10.18
CA GLY A 82 -23.32 4.89 11.46
C GLY A 82 -23.25 3.60 12.28
N ARG A 83 -22.80 2.47 11.71
CA ARG A 83 -22.61 1.25 12.50
C ARG A 83 -21.41 1.40 13.43
N SER A 84 -21.61 1.13 14.71
CA SER A 84 -20.56 1.10 15.73
C SER A 84 -20.66 -0.11 16.65
N ILE A 85 -19.52 -0.61 17.14
CA ILE A 85 -19.45 -1.68 18.14
C ILE A 85 -18.46 -1.29 19.23
N VAL A 86 -18.92 -1.24 20.48
CA VAL A 86 -18.06 -0.99 21.64
C VAL A 86 -17.16 -2.19 21.89
N VAL A 87 -15.85 -1.95 21.91
CA VAL A 87 -14.84 -3.00 22.10
C VAL A 87 -14.16 -2.93 23.46
N ALA A 88 -14.12 -1.76 24.09
CA ALA A 88 -13.61 -1.56 25.44
C ALA A 88 -14.29 -0.36 26.11
N SER A 89 -14.26 -0.35 27.44
CA SER A 89 -14.56 0.82 28.26
C SER A 89 -13.36 1.08 29.18
N ALA A 90 -13.08 2.35 29.42
CA ALA A 90 -11.96 2.79 30.24
C ALA A 90 -12.32 4.07 30.99
N ASP A 91 -11.67 4.27 32.12
CA ASP A 91 -11.74 5.53 32.87
C ASP A 91 -10.86 6.60 32.21
N GLN A 92 -11.04 7.86 32.59
CA GLN A 92 -10.36 9.01 31.99
C GLN A 92 -8.83 8.86 31.91
N GLU A 93 -8.22 8.29 32.96
CA GLU A 93 -6.76 8.16 33.08
C GLU A 93 -6.17 7.19 32.04
N ASP A 94 -6.92 6.15 31.67
CA ASP A 94 -6.46 5.08 30.78
C ASP A 94 -6.99 5.18 29.35
N ALA A 95 -8.08 5.92 29.15
CA ALA A 95 -8.83 5.95 27.89
C ALA A 95 -7.95 6.27 26.68
N VAL A 96 -7.09 7.29 26.78
CA VAL A 96 -6.19 7.70 25.70
C VAL A 96 -5.09 6.68 25.45
N ALA A 97 -4.53 6.11 26.51
CA ALA A 97 -3.46 5.12 26.39
C ALA A 97 -3.98 3.85 25.71
N LEU A 98 -5.13 3.35 26.16
CA LEU A 98 -5.79 2.19 25.59
C LEU A 98 -6.18 2.44 24.12
N TRP A 99 -6.75 3.60 23.81
CA TRP A 99 -7.15 3.95 22.45
C TRP A 99 -5.97 4.00 21.48
N ARG A 100 -4.84 4.58 21.90
CA ARG A 100 -3.61 4.59 21.10
C ARG A 100 -3.04 3.18 20.91
N ASP A 101 -3.13 2.32 21.92
CA ASP A 101 -2.69 0.92 21.80
C ASP A 101 -3.56 0.13 20.82
N PHE A 102 -4.88 0.34 20.84
CA PHE A 102 -5.81 -0.20 19.84
C PHE A 102 -5.46 0.27 18.43
N GLY A 103 -5.16 1.55 18.22
CA GLY A 103 -4.72 2.06 16.92
C GLY A 103 -3.43 1.40 16.45
N ARG A 104 -2.44 1.25 17.35
CA ARG A 104 -1.15 0.61 17.04
C ARG A 104 -1.29 -0.87 16.69
N THR A 105 -2.08 -1.63 17.46
CA THR A 105 -2.23 -3.08 17.30
C THR A 105 -3.13 -3.45 16.14
N SER A 106 -4.21 -2.69 15.91
CA SER A 106 -5.14 -2.93 14.80
C SER A 106 -4.70 -2.31 13.47
N GLY A 107 -3.85 -1.29 13.49
CA GLY A 107 -3.51 -0.48 12.32
C GLY A 107 -4.70 0.33 11.79
N LEU A 108 -5.76 0.50 12.58
CA LEU A 108 -6.92 1.30 12.22
C LEU A 108 -6.69 2.77 12.57
N PRO A 109 -7.33 3.69 11.82
CA PRO A 109 -7.35 5.10 12.15
C PRO A 109 -7.93 5.34 13.55
N LEU A 110 -7.34 6.29 14.27
CA LEU A 110 -7.87 6.79 15.52
C LEU A 110 -8.90 7.89 15.22
N LEU A 111 -10.06 7.84 15.86
CA LEU A 111 -11.16 8.77 15.65
C LEU A 111 -11.66 9.30 17.00
N LEU A 112 -12.19 10.51 17.01
CA LEU A 112 -12.92 11.08 18.15
C LEU A 112 -14.39 11.24 17.77
N GLU A 113 -15.29 10.78 18.61
CA GLU A 113 -16.73 10.98 18.45
C GLU A 113 -17.22 11.90 19.57
N ALA A 114 -17.71 13.08 19.19
CA ALA A 114 -18.22 14.07 20.11
C ALA A 114 -19.64 13.70 20.60
N ALA A 115 -20.14 14.42 21.61
CA ALA A 115 -21.47 14.18 22.20
C ALA A 115 -22.63 14.33 21.20
N ASP A 116 -22.42 15.10 20.13
CA ASP A 116 -23.36 15.26 19.01
C ASP A 116 -23.28 14.13 17.97
N GLY A 117 -22.40 13.14 18.18
CA GLY A 117 -22.15 12.02 17.28
C GLY A 117 -21.21 12.34 16.12
N VAL A 118 -20.64 13.55 16.06
CA VAL A 118 -19.72 13.92 14.98
C VAL A 118 -18.38 13.20 15.16
N VAL A 119 -17.98 12.45 14.13
CA VAL A 119 -16.73 11.68 14.13
C VAL A 119 -15.63 12.41 13.37
N THR A 120 -14.58 12.79 14.09
CA THR A 120 -13.43 13.56 13.59
C THR A 120 -12.12 12.77 13.66
N GLU A 121 -11.15 13.21 12.85
CA GLU A 121 -9.80 12.68 12.86
C GLU A 121 -8.92 13.61 13.71
N PRO A 122 -8.42 13.15 14.86
CA PRO A 122 -7.58 13.97 15.76
C PRO A 122 -6.19 14.25 15.17
N TYR A 123 -5.75 13.42 14.22
CA TYR A 123 -4.46 13.54 13.56
C TYR A 123 -4.64 13.53 12.05
N PRO A 124 -3.81 14.27 11.29
CA PRO A 124 -3.77 14.15 9.84
C PRO A 124 -3.40 12.73 9.44
N GLN A 125 -4.20 12.10 8.57
CA GLN A 125 -3.98 10.73 8.12
C GLN A 125 -4.39 10.53 6.65
N LEU A 126 -3.77 9.57 5.97
CA LEU A 126 -4.19 9.08 4.65
C LEU A 126 -4.77 7.68 4.82
N GLY A 127 -6.08 7.59 4.95
CA GLY A 127 -6.74 6.34 5.33
C GLY A 127 -6.18 5.81 6.64
N ARG A 128 -5.52 4.64 6.60
CA ARG A 128 -4.92 3.96 7.77
C ARG A 128 -3.53 4.47 8.17
N VAL A 129 -2.96 5.42 7.44
CA VAL A 129 -1.59 5.89 7.66
C VAL A 129 -1.59 7.24 8.37
N ALA A 130 -1.13 7.25 9.62
CA ALA A 130 -0.89 8.50 10.35
C ALA A 130 0.22 9.31 9.68
N LEU A 131 -0.03 10.58 9.38
CA LEU A 131 0.96 11.47 8.81
C LEU A 131 1.78 12.13 9.92
N GLY A 132 3.09 11.99 9.83
CA GLY A 132 4.02 12.76 10.67
C GLY A 132 4.17 14.21 10.18
N ALA A 133 5.01 14.98 10.88
CA ALA A 133 5.39 16.32 10.45
C ALA A 133 5.93 16.30 9.01
N VAL A 134 5.20 16.93 8.09
CA VAL A 134 5.56 16.93 6.67
C VAL A 134 6.74 17.88 6.47
N ARG A 135 7.93 17.33 6.20
CA ARG A 135 9.06 18.12 5.72
C ARG A 135 9.04 18.12 4.19
N ILE A 136 8.88 19.31 3.60
CA ILE A 136 9.01 19.48 2.14
C ILE A 136 10.40 18.97 1.71
N ARG A 137 10.44 17.83 1.00
CA ARG A 137 11.69 17.21 0.55
C ARG A 137 12.44 18.06 -0.48
N ARG A 138 11.74 18.91 -1.24
CA ARG A 138 12.34 19.79 -2.25
C ARG A 138 12.03 21.26 -1.96
N ARG A 139 13.00 21.98 -1.38
CA ARG A 139 12.94 23.43 -1.10
C ARG A 139 12.56 24.32 -2.29
N HIS A 140 12.65 23.82 -3.52
CA HIS A 140 12.48 24.60 -4.76
C HIS A 140 11.37 24.10 -5.68
N GLY A 141 10.38 23.33 -5.19
CA GLY A 141 9.22 22.92 -6.00
C GLY A 141 8.49 24.09 -6.68
N LEU A 142 8.55 25.29 -6.07
CA LEU A 142 8.06 26.55 -6.63
C LEU A 142 8.72 26.96 -7.96
N LEU A 143 9.91 26.44 -8.26
CA LEU A 143 10.67 26.73 -9.48
C LEU A 143 10.48 25.67 -10.58
N ASN A 144 9.68 24.62 -10.36
CA ASN A 144 9.49 23.52 -11.33
C ASN A 144 8.88 23.96 -12.67
N GLY A 145 8.22 25.13 -12.74
CA GLY A 145 7.68 25.72 -13.97
C GLY A 145 8.53 26.85 -14.57
N ARG A 146 9.64 27.25 -13.93
CA ARG A 146 10.51 28.31 -14.42
C ARG A 146 11.67 27.71 -15.21
N ARG A 147 12.03 28.32 -16.34
CA ARG A 147 13.25 27.96 -17.06
C ARG A 147 14.47 28.20 -16.15
N PRO A 148 15.28 27.17 -15.83
CA PRO A 148 16.49 27.35 -15.04
C PRO A 148 17.43 28.34 -15.74
N ARG A 149 17.75 29.45 -15.08
CA ARG A 149 18.66 30.47 -15.64
C ARG A 149 20.14 30.06 -15.58
N PHE A 150 20.44 29.10 -14.72
CA PHE A 150 21.72 28.41 -14.70
C PHE A 150 21.42 26.92 -14.83
N LEU A 151 21.78 26.34 -15.97
CA LEU A 151 21.88 24.89 -16.10
C LEU A 151 22.83 24.43 -15.01
N THR A 152 22.30 23.90 -13.91
CA THR A 152 23.08 23.22 -12.87
C THR A 152 23.57 21.86 -13.38
N ARG A 153 23.85 21.77 -14.69
CA ARG A 153 24.44 20.61 -15.33
C ARG A 153 25.94 20.86 -15.31
N ARG A 154 26.62 20.27 -14.33
CA ARG A 154 28.03 19.98 -14.51
C ARG A 154 28.16 19.18 -15.81
N LYS A 155 28.96 19.65 -16.77
CA LYS A 155 29.31 18.83 -17.94
C LYS A 155 29.97 17.56 -17.38
N THR A 156 29.47 16.39 -17.78
CA THR A 156 30.20 15.14 -17.57
C THR A 156 31.56 15.31 -18.26
N GLY A 157 32.66 15.08 -17.54
CA GLY A 157 33.99 15.10 -18.13
C GLY A 157 34.02 14.15 -19.33
N ARG A 158 34.61 14.58 -20.45
CA ARG A 158 34.86 13.70 -21.59
C ARG A 158 36.18 13.01 -21.31
N LEU A 159 36.15 11.70 -21.07
CA LEU A 159 37.36 10.88 -21.09
C LEU A 159 37.92 10.91 -22.52
N ALA A 160 39.25 10.90 -22.64
CA ALA A 160 39.89 10.77 -23.95
C ALA A 160 39.50 9.44 -24.59
N GLU A 161 39.30 9.40 -25.90
CA GLU A 161 38.95 8.17 -26.64
C GLU A 161 40.05 7.10 -26.53
N LEU A 162 41.27 7.50 -26.19
CA LEU A 162 42.40 6.64 -25.95
C LEU A 162 43.08 7.02 -24.63
N PRO A 163 43.61 6.06 -23.86
CA PRO A 163 44.37 6.35 -22.65
C PRO A 163 45.62 7.17 -23.00
N VAL A 164 45.91 8.19 -22.20
CA VAL A 164 47.18 8.91 -22.30
C VAL A 164 48.27 7.98 -21.77
N ILE A 165 49.13 7.48 -22.66
CA ILE A 165 50.27 6.63 -22.30
C ILE A 165 51.46 7.56 -22.07
N VAL A 166 51.89 7.69 -20.81
CA VAL A 166 53.16 8.34 -20.48
C VAL A 166 54.17 7.24 -20.13
N SER A 167 55.23 7.14 -20.92
CA SER A 167 56.40 6.25 -20.70
C SER A 167 56.14 4.74 -20.64
N GLY A 168 55.03 4.25 -21.19
CA GLY A 168 54.81 2.82 -21.44
C GLY A 168 53.99 2.07 -20.38
N ASP A 169 53.61 2.73 -19.27
CA ASP A 169 52.68 2.15 -18.30
C ASP A 169 51.32 2.84 -18.32
N ARG A 170 50.26 2.03 -18.32
CA ARG A 170 48.87 2.50 -18.31
C ARG A 170 48.46 2.86 -16.89
N MET A 171 48.23 4.14 -16.63
CA MET A 171 47.58 4.59 -15.40
C MET A 171 46.07 4.54 -15.60
N THR A 172 45.43 3.48 -15.11
CA THR A 172 43.96 3.40 -14.99
C THR A 172 43.52 3.95 -13.65
N ASP A 173 42.50 4.81 -13.66
CA ASP A 173 41.48 4.93 -12.62
C ASP A 173 40.11 4.82 -13.32
#